data_AF-A0A8T1S9Y3-F1
#
_entry.id   AF-A0A8T1S9Y3-F1
#
_cell.length_a   1.000
_cell.length_b   1.000
_cell.length_c   1.000
_cell.angle_alpha   90.00
_cell.angle_beta   90.00
_cell.angle_gamma   90.00
#
_symmetry.space_group_name_H-M   'P 1'
#
loop_
_entity.id
_entity.type
_entity.pdbx_description
1 polymer ?
#
loop_
_entity_poly.entity_id
_entity_poly.type
_entity_poly.pdbx_seq_one_letter_code
_entity_poly.pdbx_strand_id
1 'polypeptide(L)' 'MLLHPDIQYKVQEEIDKVIGRDRSPQMEDQANMPYNNAVIHEIQRYGDITPVGMPHMTYRDTELQGFFIPK' A
#
# COMPACT_ATOMS: atom_id res chain seq x y z
N MET A 1 4.88 -6.53 -11.13
CA MET A 1 6.26 -7.02 -11.36
C MET A 1 6.46 -7.48 -12.80
N LEU A 2 5.74 -8.50 -13.31
CA LEU A 2 5.93 -8.99 -14.70
C LEU A 2 5.84 -7.90 -15.79
N LEU A 3 4.92 -6.94 -15.63
CA LEU A 3 4.74 -5.82 -16.57
C LEU A 3 5.72 -4.65 -16.33
N HIS A 4 6.48 -4.67 -15.23
CA HIS A 4 7.43 -3.62 -14.81
C HIS A 4 8.71 -4.26 -14.27
N PRO A 5 9.52 -4.91 -15.13
CA PRO A 5 10.71 -5.65 -14.70
C PRO A 5 11.80 -4.75 -14.11
N ASP A 6 11.85 -3.47 -14.51
CA ASP A 6 12.75 -2.46 -13.96
C ASP A 6 12.45 -2.15 -12.48
N ILE A 7 11.17 -2.08 -12.11
CA ILE A 7 10.72 -1.92 -10.72
C ILE A 7 11.07 -3.19 -9.93
N GLN A 8 10.85 -4.37 -10.52
CA GLN A 8 11.20 -5.64 -9.89
C GLN A 8 12.68 -5.72 -9.56
N TYR A 9 13.55 -5.30 -10.49
CA TYR A 9 14.99 -5.27 -10.26
C TYR A 9 15.38 -4.38 -9.08
N LYS A 10 14.82 -3.16 -9.01
CA LYS A 10 15.10 -2.21 -7.91
C LYS A 10 14.62 -2.72 -6.56
N VAL A 11 13.45 -3.37 -6.50
CA VAL A 11 12.97 -4.00 -5.26
C VAL A 11 13.91 -5.13 -4.83
N GLN A 12 14.35 -5.98 -5.76
CA GLN A 12 15.29 -7.05 -5.44
C GLN A 12 16.65 -6.50 -4.98
N GLU A 13 17.13 -5.41 -5.60
CA GLU A 13 18.37 -4.74 -5.20
C GLU A 13 18.28 -4.21 -3.76
N GLU A 14 17.15 -3.60 -3.37
CA GLU A 14 16.94 -3.15 -1.99
C GLU A 14 16.89 -4.32 -1.00
N ILE A 15 16.20 -5.42 -1.35
CA ILE A 15 16.15 -6.64 -0.53
C ILE A 15 17.56 -7.21 -0.33
N ASP A 16 18.33 -7.37 -1.41
CA ASP A 16 19.69 -7.91 -1.35
C ASP A 16 20.61 -7.00 -0.51
N LYS A 17 20.41 -5.68 -0.52
CA LYS A 17 21.17 -4.72 0.29
C LYS A 17 20.81 -4.74 1.79
N VAL A 18 19.53 -4.88 2.13
CA VAL A 18 19.04 -4.76 3.51
C VAL A 18 19.08 -6.10 4.25
N ILE A 19 18.67 -7.17 3.59
CA ILE A 19 18.51 -8.50 4.21
C ILE A 19 19.71 -9.40 3.89
N GLY A 20 20.29 -9.24 2.70
CA GLY A 20 21.30 -10.16 2.18
C GLY A 20 20.70 -11.48 1.73
N ARG A 21 21.54 -12.52 1.58
CA ARG A 21 21.12 -13.85 1.09
C ARG A 21 21.16 -14.95 2.15
N ASP A 22 21.64 -14.63 3.35
CA ASP A 22 21.92 -15.61 4.39
C ASP A 22 20.73 -15.88 5.32
N ARG A 23 19.67 -15.06 5.23
CA ARG A 23 18.47 -15.17 6.06
C ARG A 23 17.21 -14.78 5.30
N SER A 24 16.06 -15.22 5.80
CA SER A 24 14.76 -14.80 5.29
C SER A 24 14.36 -13.40 5.79
N PRO A 25 13.51 -12.67 5.04
CA PRO A 25 12.94 -11.40 5.48
C PRO A 25 12.13 -11.53 6.78
N GLN A 26 12.17 -10.51 7.62
CA GLN A 26 11.36 -10.36 8.82
C GLN A 26 10.61 -9.03 8.82
N MET A 27 9.56 -8.89 9.64
CA MET A 27 8.76 -7.66 9.70
C MET A 27 9.58 -6.44 10.16
N GLU A 28 10.62 -6.66 10.95
CA GLU A 28 11.55 -5.61 11.41
C GLU A 28 12.33 -4.98 10.25
N ASP A 29 12.58 -5.72 9.17
CA ASP A 29 13.28 -5.22 7.98
C ASP A 29 12.45 -4.20 7.20
N GLN A 30 11.13 -4.20 7.37
CA GLN A 30 10.21 -3.34 6.63
C GLN A 30 10.56 -1.85 6.78
N ALA A 31 10.98 -1.44 7.98
CA ALA A 31 11.34 -0.05 8.26
C ALA A 31 12.58 0.42 7.45
N ASN A 32 13.43 -0.52 7.02
CA ASN A 32 14.65 -0.26 6.27
C ASN A 32 14.47 -0.45 4.74
N MET A 33 13.26 -0.75 4.26
CA MET A 33 12.97 -0.99 2.84
C MET A 33 11.94 0.04 2.28
N PRO A 34 12.30 1.33 2.19
CA PRO A 34 11.39 2.37 1.75
C PRO A 34 10.93 2.20 0.31
N TYR A 35 11.76 1.70 -0.60
CA TYR A 35 11.38 1.53 -2.01
C TYR A 35 10.36 0.40 -2.18
N ASN A 36 10.58 -0.75 -1.53
CA ASN A 36 9.63 -1.85 -1.51
C ASN A 36 8.28 -1.42 -0.90
N ASN A 37 8.29 -0.67 0.21
CA ASN A 37 7.05 -0.12 0.78
C ASN A 37 6.34 0.82 -0.21
N ALA A 38 7.07 1.70 -0.89
CA ALA A 38 6.50 2.58 -1.90
C ALA A 38 5.86 1.79 -3.06
N VAL A 39 6.51 0.72 -3.52
CA VAL A 39 5.97 -0.16 -4.58
C VAL A 39 4.68 -0.85 -4.14
N ILE A 40 4.61 -1.34 -2.90
CA ILE A 40 3.38 -1.93 -2.33
C ILE A 40 2.25 -0.89 -2.31
N HIS A 41 2.52 0.33 -1.83
CA HIS A 41 1.52 1.39 -1.82
C HIS A 41 1.06 1.79 -3.23
N GLU A 42 1.96 1.81 -4.20
CA GLU A 42 1.59 2.11 -5.59
C GLU A 42 0.74 1.00 -6.21
N ILE A 43 1.01 -0.27 -5.88
CA ILE A 43 0.16 -1.39 -6.29
C ILE A 43 -1.24 -1.25 -5.67
N GLN A 44 -1.34 -0.85 -4.40
CA GLN A 44 -2.64 -0.62 -3.75
C GLN A 44 -3.39 0.56 -4.41
N ARG A 45 -2.68 1.65 -4.73
CA ARG A 45 -3.23 2.82 -5.41
C ARG A 45 -3.72 2.50 -6.84
N TYR A 46 -2.95 1.70 -7.59
CA TYR A 46 -3.26 1.37 -8.98
C TYR A 46 -4.25 0.23 -9.12
N GLY A 47 -4.15 -0.79 -8.26
CA GLY A 47 -4.98 -1.99 -8.32
C GLY A 47 -6.43 -1.76 -7.92
N ASP A 48 -6.71 -0.67 -7.18
CA ASP A 48 -8.02 -0.27 -6.70
C ASP A 48 -8.86 -1.46 -6.18
N ILE A 49 -8.25 -2.24 -5.28
CA ILE A 49 -8.76 -3.56 -4.86
C ILE A 49 -10.18 -3.47 -4.27
N THR A 50 -10.50 -2.34 -3.62
CA THR A 50 -11.82 -2.03 -3.09
C THR A 50 -12.25 -0.62 -3.53
N PRO A 51 -12.78 -0.48 -4.76
CA PRO A 51 -12.94 0.82 -5.42
C PRO A 51 -13.93 1.77 -4.74
N VAL A 52 -14.91 1.21 -4.03
CA VAL A 52 -15.95 1.99 -3.35
C VAL A 52 -15.96 1.71 -1.84
N GLY A 53 -14.87 1.14 -1.31
CA GLY A 53 -14.77 0.73 0.09
C GLY A 53 -15.94 -0.18 0.50
N MET A 54 -16.25 -0.19 1.80
CA MET A 54 -17.48 -0.79 2.30
C MET A 54 -18.58 0.27 2.33
N PRO A 55 -19.85 -0.09 2.06
CA PRO A 55 -20.97 0.82 2.29
C PRO A 55 -20.98 1.28 3.76
N HIS A 56 -21.01 2.60 3.95
CA HIS A 56 -21.11 3.22 5.27
C HIS A 56 -22.51 3.84 5.43
N MET A 57 -22.97 3.96 6.68
CA MET A 57 -24.17 4.71 7.06
C MET A 57 -23.83 5.71 8.15
N THR A 58 -24.59 6.81 8.25
CA THR A 58 -24.35 7.78 9.31
C THR A 58 -24.96 7.28 10.63
N TYR A 59 -24.27 7.52 11.75
CA TYR A 59 -24.79 7.14 13.06
C TYR A 59 -25.84 8.15 13.60
N ARG A 60 -25.81 9.36 13.06
CA ARG A 60 -26.69 10.50 13.35
C ARG A 60 -26.66 11.45 12.17
N ASP A 61 -27.70 12.27 12.06
CA ASP A 61 -27.74 13.39 11.12
C ASP A 61 -26.45 14.22 11.21
N THR A 62 -25.84 14.50 10.07
CA THR A 62 -24.57 15.22 9.98
C THR A 62 -24.54 16.15 8.77
N GLU A 63 -23.63 17.11 8.79
CA GLU A 63 -23.35 17.97 7.65
C GLU A 63 -21.93 17.70 7.15
N LEU A 64 -21.75 17.51 5.84
CA LEU A 64 -20.45 17.33 5.20
C LEU A 64 -20.34 18.31 4.04
N GLN A 65 -19.37 19.23 4.10
CA GLN A 65 -19.16 20.25 3.06
C GLN A 65 -20.43 21.05 2.69
N GLY A 66 -21.31 21.36 3.65
CA GLY A 66 -22.55 22.09 3.41
C GLY A 66 -23.76 21.21 3.07
N PHE A 67 -23.56 19.90 2.90
CA PHE A 67 -24.63 18.95 2.57
C PHE A 67 -25.14 18.24 3.82
N PHE A 68 -26.45 18.33 4.07
CA PHE A 68 -27.11 17.58 5.13
C PHE A 68 -27.27 16.10 4.74
N ILE A 69 -26.81 15.19 5.61
CA ILE A 69 -26.87 13.74 5.44
C ILE A 69 -27.64 13.15 6.62
N PRO A 70 -28.80 12.50 6.40
CA PRO A 70 -29.61 11.92 7.46
C PRO A 70 -29.01 10.61 8.01
N LYS A 71 -29.45 10.24 9.22
CA LYS A 71 -29.21 8.94 9.85
C LYS A 71 -29.73 7.76 9.03
#